data_AF-A0A7R9BCW6-F1
#
_entry.id   AF-A0A7R9BCW6-F1
#
_cell.length_a   1.000
_cell.length_b   1.000
_cell.length_c   1.000
_cell.angle_alpha   90.00
_cell.angle_beta   90.00
_cell.angle_gamma   90.00
#
_symmetry.space_group_name_H-M   'P 1'
#
loop_
_entity.id
_entity.type
_entity.pdbx_description
1 polymer ?
#
loop_
_entity_poly.entity_id
_entity_poly.type
_entity_poly.pdbx_seq_one_letter_code
_entity_poly.pdbx_strand_id
1 'polypeptide(L)'
;MEKIPDVEPQLMMGESTNDHQGARVVCYYTNWSVYRQGIAKYNPQNINPYLCTHLIYAFGGLTKDFELKPFDNYQDIEKGGYAKFVGLKTYNKDLKTLLAVGGWNEGSGRWSPLVASKEGRKTFIRSAIRFLRTYNFDGLDLDWEYPAFRDGGQPEDKENYALLVQEFRTAFDREAAKSKKDRLLLTMAVPAGRDYIDRGYDIPKLNKYLDFFNLLTYDYHSAFEPQANHHAPLYIRRGLSDFDSKAELNITTLRRKRNSDWGGKECVKNQAYLYYSKEGTLTNWSQLDWVDDFTIRYYIEEGADRDKLVLGIPSYGRSYTLFNPESHEMGSPAEGPGEIGKYTREKGYMAFYEILGDKYSLNIYDFNYAKAFAAIEIDCFDYKVLGGDYWELQNLDH
;
A
#
# COMPACT_ATOMS: atom_id res chain seq x y z
N MET A 1 50.13 31.17 -11.64
CA MET A 1 49.74 29.77 -11.85
C MET A 1 50.42 28.96 -10.76
N GLU A 2 49.74 28.80 -9.63
CA GLU A 2 50.14 27.89 -8.55
C GLU A 2 49.19 26.71 -8.57
N LYS A 3 49.76 25.50 -8.55
CA LYS A 3 49.05 24.23 -8.62
C LYS A 3 48.38 23.96 -7.27
N ILE A 4 47.06 23.71 -7.31
CA ILE A 4 46.29 23.17 -6.19
C ILE A 4 46.67 21.69 -6.03
N PRO A 5 46.96 21.20 -4.80
CA PRO A 5 47.30 19.80 -4.59
C PRO A 5 46.06 18.91 -4.60
N ASP A 6 46.20 17.72 -5.21
CA ASP A 6 45.18 16.67 -5.26
C ASP A 6 44.89 16.14 -3.84
N VAL A 7 43.63 16.22 -3.41
CA VAL A 7 43.13 15.58 -2.18
C VAL A 7 42.35 14.35 -2.59
N GLU A 8 42.93 13.16 -2.39
CA GLU A 8 42.22 11.89 -2.47
C GLU A 8 41.14 11.81 -1.37
N PRO A 9 39.91 11.34 -1.67
CA PRO A 9 38.90 11.14 -0.63
C PRO A 9 39.32 9.95 0.26
N GLN A 10 39.73 10.24 1.49
CA GLN A 10 39.88 9.22 2.53
C GLN A 10 38.51 8.68 2.90
N LEU A 11 38.30 7.39 2.64
CA LEU A 11 37.17 6.61 3.14
C LEU A 11 37.18 6.68 4.68
N MET A 12 36.24 7.42 5.26
CA MET A 12 35.95 7.32 6.68
C MET A 12 35.29 5.96 6.93
N MET A 13 36.07 5.00 7.42
CA MET A 13 35.52 3.76 7.98
C MET A 13 34.78 4.11 9.27
N GLY A 14 33.48 4.37 9.14
CA GLY A 14 32.54 4.32 10.26
C GLY A 14 32.37 2.86 10.68
N GLU A 15 32.52 2.58 11.96
CA GLU A 15 32.23 1.28 12.56
C GLU A 15 30.82 0.82 12.17
N SER A 16 30.71 -0.40 11.65
CA SER A 16 29.43 -1.00 11.27
C SER A 16 28.61 -1.30 12.52
N THR A 17 27.68 -0.42 12.86
CA THR A 17 26.53 -0.82 13.67
C THR A 17 25.63 -1.70 12.79
N ASN A 18 25.56 -2.99 13.10
CA ASN A 18 24.61 -3.93 12.52
C ASN A 18 23.16 -3.46 12.74
N ASP A 19 22.64 -2.62 11.84
CA ASP A 19 21.23 -2.21 11.89
C ASP A 19 20.59 -2.18 10.50
N HIS A 20 20.74 -3.29 9.76
CA HIS A 20 19.86 -3.60 8.65
C HIS A 20 18.86 -4.66 9.11
N GLN A 21 17.86 -4.24 9.89
CA GLN A 21 16.59 -4.94 9.88
C GLN A 21 16.10 -4.89 8.42
N GLY A 22 16.05 -6.05 7.76
CA GLY A 22 15.75 -6.15 6.33
C GLY A 22 14.44 -5.44 5.93
N ALA A 23 14.32 -5.10 4.65
CA ALA A 23 13.15 -4.40 4.12
C ALA A 23 11.84 -5.10 4.52
N ARG A 24 10.84 -4.32 4.94
CA ARG A 24 9.52 -4.86 5.31
C ARG A 24 8.70 -5.11 4.05
N VAL A 25 8.18 -6.32 3.92
CA VAL A 25 7.08 -6.66 3.01
C VAL A 25 5.84 -6.90 3.85
N VAL A 26 4.86 -6.02 3.75
CA VAL A 26 3.62 -6.03 4.54
C VAL A 26 2.46 -6.38 3.62
N CYS A 27 1.73 -7.44 3.93
CA CYS A 27 0.63 -7.92 3.08
C CYS A 27 -0.69 -7.98 3.85
N TYR A 28 -1.73 -7.38 3.28
CA TYR A 28 -3.08 -7.44 3.81
C TYR A 28 -3.80 -8.71 3.31
N TYR A 29 -4.40 -9.44 4.24
CA TYR A 29 -5.34 -10.53 3.96
C TYR A 29 -6.75 -10.09 4.32
N THR A 30 -7.67 -10.13 3.37
CA THR A 30 -9.06 -9.73 3.56
C THR A 30 -9.94 -10.95 3.87
N ASN A 31 -10.63 -10.96 5.00
CA ASN A 31 -11.43 -12.10 5.44
C ASN A 31 -12.63 -12.41 4.52
N TRP A 32 -13.13 -11.42 3.77
CA TRP A 32 -14.21 -11.61 2.80
C TRP A 32 -13.75 -12.29 1.49
N SER A 33 -12.44 -12.42 1.24
CA SER A 33 -11.92 -13.11 0.05
C SER A 33 -12.28 -14.59 0.00
N VAL A 34 -12.66 -15.18 1.13
CA VAL A 34 -13.15 -16.56 1.24
C VAL A 34 -14.52 -16.78 0.58
N TYR A 35 -15.26 -15.69 0.33
CA TYR A 35 -16.59 -15.72 -0.30
C TYR A 35 -16.53 -15.56 -1.83
N ARG A 36 -15.36 -15.28 -2.39
CA ARG A 36 -15.16 -15.31 -3.84
C ARG A 36 -15.42 -16.72 -4.37
N GLN A 37 -15.89 -16.80 -5.60
CA GLN A 37 -16.31 -18.07 -6.21
C GLN A 37 -15.16 -18.74 -6.98
N GLY A 38 -15.20 -20.07 -7.07
CA GLY A 38 -14.26 -20.86 -7.86
C GLY A 38 -12.79 -20.64 -7.47
N ILE A 39 -11.93 -20.45 -8.48
CA ILE A 39 -10.48 -20.31 -8.31
C ILE A 39 -10.05 -19.06 -7.53
N ALA A 40 -10.94 -18.06 -7.40
CA ALA A 40 -10.65 -16.82 -6.70
C ALA A 40 -10.96 -16.88 -5.20
N LYS A 41 -11.54 -17.98 -4.72
CA LYS A 41 -11.75 -18.22 -3.29
C LYS A 41 -10.39 -18.24 -2.58
N TYR A 42 -10.20 -17.31 -1.65
CA TYR A 42 -8.92 -17.16 -0.96
C TYR A 42 -9.12 -17.21 0.56
N ASN A 43 -8.30 -17.98 1.26
CA ASN A 43 -8.35 -18.15 2.71
C ASN A 43 -6.90 -18.23 3.25
N PRO A 44 -6.67 -18.26 4.57
CA PRO A 44 -5.32 -18.18 5.10
C PRO A 44 -4.40 -19.35 4.67
N GLN A 45 -4.96 -20.51 4.30
CA GLN A 45 -4.16 -21.64 3.79
C GLN A 45 -3.55 -21.37 2.40
N ASN A 46 -4.10 -20.40 1.66
CA ASN A 46 -3.58 -20.03 0.34
C ASN A 46 -2.36 -19.09 0.42
N ILE A 47 -2.04 -18.57 1.60
CA ILE A 47 -0.92 -17.65 1.81
C ILE A 47 0.37 -18.46 1.90
N ASN A 48 1.36 -18.12 1.06
CA ASN A 48 2.72 -18.59 1.26
C ASN A 48 3.37 -17.75 2.38
N PRO A 49 3.70 -18.34 3.54
CA PRO A 49 4.16 -17.62 4.73
C PRO A 49 5.56 -17.01 4.61
N TYR A 50 6.27 -17.24 3.50
CA TYR A 50 7.61 -16.69 3.24
C TYR A 50 7.61 -15.47 2.31
N LEU A 51 6.46 -15.08 1.75
CA LEU A 51 6.38 -13.92 0.85
C LEU A 51 6.41 -12.59 1.59
N CYS A 52 5.88 -12.56 2.81
CA CYS A 52 5.68 -11.33 3.57
C CYS A 52 6.37 -11.44 4.93
N THR A 53 6.99 -10.35 5.37
CA THR A 53 7.54 -10.22 6.74
C THR A 53 6.43 -9.99 7.77
N HIS A 54 5.36 -9.30 7.36
CA HIS A 54 4.20 -8.99 8.17
C HIS A 54 2.94 -9.33 7.38
N LEU A 55 2.00 -10.03 8.00
CA LEU A 55 0.66 -10.23 7.48
C LEU A 55 -0.34 -9.47 8.36
N ILE A 56 -1.24 -8.72 7.74
CA ILE A 56 -2.29 -7.96 8.41
C ILE A 56 -3.66 -8.55 8.07
N TYR A 57 -4.40 -8.99 9.08
CA TYR A 57 -5.76 -9.53 8.91
C TYR A 57 -6.77 -8.37 8.88
N ALA A 58 -7.38 -8.15 7.72
CA ALA A 58 -8.44 -7.18 7.49
C ALA A 58 -9.82 -7.88 7.53
N PHE A 59 -10.70 -7.59 8.49
CA PHE A 59 -10.56 -6.67 9.61
C PHE A 59 -11.17 -7.27 10.89
N GLY A 60 -10.83 -6.70 12.04
CA GLY A 60 -11.68 -6.65 13.22
C GLY A 60 -12.65 -5.46 13.15
N GLY A 61 -13.65 -5.42 14.01
CA GLY A 61 -14.63 -4.33 14.08
C GLY A 61 -14.75 -3.73 15.48
N LEU A 62 -15.58 -2.70 15.60
CA LEU A 62 -15.89 -2.07 16.90
C LEU A 62 -17.31 -2.42 17.37
N THR A 63 -17.46 -2.68 18.66
CA THR A 63 -18.78 -2.65 19.30
C THR A 63 -19.26 -1.21 19.47
N LYS A 64 -20.52 -1.02 19.86
CA LYS A 64 -21.06 0.31 20.19
C LYS A 64 -20.40 0.91 21.44
N ASP A 65 -19.83 0.07 22.30
CA ASP A 65 -19.15 0.45 23.53
C ASP A 65 -17.62 0.55 23.34
N PHE A 66 -17.17 0.67 22.09
CA PHE A 66 -15.76 0.83 21.71
C PHE A 66 -14.85 -0.36 22.06
N GLU A 67 -15.40 -1.57 22.18
CA GLU A 67 -14.60 -2.78 22.32
C GLU A 67 -14.25 -3.39 20.95
N LEU A 68 -13.05 -3.97 20.82
CA LEU A 68 -12.66 -4.74 19.65
C LEU A 68 -13.44 -6.06 19.58
N LYS A 69 -13.99 -6.37 18.41
CA LYS A 69 -14.75 -7.59 18.12
C LYS A 69 -14.34 -8.20 16.76
N PRO A 70 -14.71 -9.46 16.46
CA PRO A 70 -14.61 -9.98 15.10
C PRO A 70 -15.51 -9.19 14.15
N PHE A 71 -15.07 -9.00 12.91
CA PHE A 71 -15.91 -8.34 11.90
C PHE A 71 -16.90 -9.33 11.29
N ASP A 72 -16.43 -10.53 10.95
CA ASP A 72 -17.24 -11.66 10.49
C ASP A 72 -17.07 -12.84 11.46
N ASN A 73 -17.94 -12.93 12.47
CA ASN A 73 -17.83 -13.96 13.51
C ASN A 73 -17.79 -15.39 12.93
N TYR A 74 -18.50 -15.63 11.83
CA TYR A 74 -18.55 -16.95 11.22
C TYR A 74 -17.20 -17.34 10.63
N GLN A 75 -16.55 -16.46 9.86
CA GLN A 75 -15.23 -16.78 9.28
C GLN A 75 -14.11 -16.68 10.30
N ASP A 76 -14.11 -15.60 11.08
CA ASP A 76 -13.01 -15.25 11.97
C ASP A 76 -12.90 -16.27 13.11
N ILE A 77 -14.05 -16.65 13.70
CA ILE A 77 -14.13 -17.52 14.89
C ILE A 77 -14.61 -18.93 14.54
N GLU A 78 -15.82 -19.10 14.02
CA GLU A 78 -16.43 -20.43 13.85
C GLU A 78 -15.69 -21.30 12.83
N LYS A 79 -15.16 -20.70 11.76
CA LYS A 79 -14.29 -21.38 10.78
C LYS A 79 -12.80 -21.31 11.14
N GLY A 80 -12.45 -20.69 12.26
CA GLY A 80 -11.09 -20.58 12.77
C GLY A 80 -10.19 -19.71 11.90
N GLY A 81 -10.73 -18.68 11.23
CA GLY A 81 -9.97 -17.78 10.36
C GLY A 81 -8.74 -17.18 11.04
N TYR A 82 -8.91 -16.64 12.25
CA TYR A 82 -7.79 -16.10 13.04
C TYR A 82 -6.75 -17.17 13.39
N ALA A 83 -7.20 -18.32 13.91
CA ALA A 83 -6.31 -19.40 14.30
C ALA A 83 -5.48 -19.93 13.11
N LYS A 84 -6.10 -20.04 11.94
CA LYS A 84 -5.47 -20.45 10.69
C LYS A 84 -4.44 -19.42 10.20
N PHE A 85 -4.79 -18.14 10.26
CA PHE A 85 -3.94 -17.04 9.84
C PHE A 85 -2.71 -16.88 10.75
N VAL A 86 -2.92 -16.78 12.05
CA VAL A 86 -1.84 -16.71 13.04
C VAL A 86 -1.00 -18.00 13.05
N GLY A 87 -1.62 -19.14 12.73
CA GLY A 87 -0.97 -20.44 12.57
C GLY A 87 0.06 -20.50 11.44
N LEU A 88 0.08 -19.56 10.50
CA LEU A 88 1.12 -19.46 9.48
C LEU A 88 2.53 -19.28 10.09
N LYS A 89 2.62 -18.73 11.30
CA LYS A 89 3.86 -18.65 12.09
C LYS A 89 4.44 -20.01 12.50
N THR A 90 3.71 -21.10 12.27
CA THR A 90 4.26 -22.45 12.47
C THR A 90 5.26 -22.82 11.37
N TYR A 91 5.07 -22.29 10.15
CA TYR A 91 5.95 -22.49 9.01
C TYR A 91 7.10 -21.47 8.96
N ASN A 92 6.80 -20.19 9.19
CA ASN A 92 7.79 -19.12 9.25
C ASN A 92 7.80 -18.49 10.65
N LYS A 93 8.87 -18.70 11.42
CA LYS A 93 8.96 -18.20 12.81
C LYS A 93 9.21 -16.69 12.90
N ASP A 94 9.74 -16.09 11.84
CA ASP A 94 10.05 -14.66 11.78
C ASP A 94 8.82 -13.83 11.37
N LEU A 95 7.81 -14.47 10.77
CA LEU A 95 6.57 -13.84 10.35
C LEU A 95 5.82 -13.19 11.52
N LYS A 96 5.42 -11.93 11.33
CA LYS A 96 4.54 -11.21 12.26
C LYS A 96 3.11 -11.15 11.72
N THR A 97 2.14 -11.30 12.60
CA THR A 97 0.71 -11.28 12.26
C THR A 97 -0.01 -10.21 13.05
N LEU A 98 -0.63 -9.24 12.38
CA LEU A 98 -1.39 -8.16 13.01
C LEU A 98 -2.87 -8.28 12.65
N LEU A 99 -3.72 -7.68 13.49
CA LEU A 99 -5.14 -7.50 13.20
C LEU A 99 -5.37 -6.03 12.86
N ALA A 100 -5.93 -5.73 11.69
CA ALA A 100 -6.38 -4.39 11.36
C ALA A 100 -7.79 -4.16 11.91
N VAL A 101 -8.09 -2.93 12.35
CA VAL A 101 -9.43 -2.51 12.77
C VAL A 101 -9.77 -1.17 12.15
N GLY A 102 -10.95 -1.13 11.51
CA GLY A 102 -11.38 -0.02 10.68
C GLY A 102 -11.61 -0.48 9.24
N GLY A 103 -11.04 0.24 8.28
CA GLY A 103 -11.30 0.10 6.86
C GLY A 103 -12.57 0.82 6.42
N TRP A 104 -12.65 1.11 5.12
CA TRP A 104 -13.74 1.87 4.50
C TRP A 104 -15.16 1.48 4.96
N ASN A 105 -15.44 0.17 5.07
CA ASN A 105 -16.77 -0.40 5.32
C ASN A 105 -17.16 -0.54 6.81
N GLU A 106 -16.21 -0.51 7.74
CA GLU A 106 -16.56 -0.46 9.18
C GLU A 106 -17.30 0.88 9.46
N GLY A 107 -16.83 1.93 8.79
CA GLY A 107 -17.37 3.28 8.84
C GLY A 107 -16.62 4.16 9.85
N SER A 108 -16.89 5.47 9.79
CA SER A 108 -16.16 6.47 10.57
C SER A 108 -16.87 6.90 11.86
N GLY A 109 -18.21 6.79 11.91
CA GLY A 109 -19.02 7.45 12.95
C GLY A 109 -18.76 7.05 14.41
N ARG A 110 -18.10 5.91 14.65
CA ARG A 110 -17.74 5.45 16.01
C ARG A 110 -16.39 5.98 16.49
N TRP A 111 -15.50 6.38 15.58
CA TRP A 111 -14.12 6.68 15.92
C TRP A 111 -13.95 8.02 16.64
N SER A 112 -14.58 9.09 16.15
CA SER A 112 -14.45 10.41 16.79
C SER A 112 -14.91 10.41 18.26
N PRO A 113 -16.10 9.86 18.62
CA PRO A 113 -16.50 9.72 20.03
C PRO A 113 -15.55 8.83 20.87
N LEU A 114 -14.99 7.79 20.26
CA LEU A 114 -14.02 6.89 20.90
C LEU A 114 -12.76 7.66 21.27
N VAL A 115 -12.15 8.38 20.32
CA VAL A 115 -10.87 9.09 20.54
C VAL A 115 -11.05 10.33 21.42
N ALA A 116 -12.21 10.99 21.38
CA ALA A 116 -12.49 12.18 22.17
C ALA A 116 -12.57 11.91 23.68
N SER A 117 -13.02 10.71 24.10
CA SER A 117 -13.20 10.38 25.53
C SER A 117 -12.06 9.53 26.09
N LYS A 118 -11.53 9.92 27.25
CA LYS A 118 -10.50 9.15 27.97
C LYS A 118 -10.98 7.73 28.31
N GLU A 119 -12.26 7.61 28.67
CA GLU A 119 -12.91 6.34 28.97
C GLU A 119 -13.05 5.47 27.71
N GLY A 120 -13.47 6.05 26.58
CA GLY A 120 -13.58 5.34 25.30
C GLY A 120 -12.22 4.80 24.83
N ARG A 121 -11.19 5.65 24.84
CA ARG A 121 -9.81 5.22 24.54
C ARG A 121 -9.34 4.08 25.45
N LYS A 122 -9.56 4.20 26.77
CA LYS A 122 -9.20 3.13 27.72
C LYS A 122 -9.94 1.82 27.46
N THR A 123 -11.23 1.87 27.16
CA THR A 123 -12.04 0.69 26.85
C THR A 123 -11.50 0.00 25.60
N PHE A 124 -11.25 0.78 24.54
CA PHE A 124 -10.71 0.26 23.31
C PHE A 124 -9.34 -0.38 23.52
N ILE A 125 -8.39 0.33 24.14
CA ILE A 125 -7.04 -0.18 24.41
C ILE A 125 -7.07 -1.49 25.21
N ARG A 126 -7.86 -1.54 26.28
CA ARG A 126 -7.96 -2.75 27.12
C ARG A 126 -8.57 -3.92 26.38
N SER A 127 -9.64 -3.68 25.62
CA SER A 127 -10.30 -4.72 24.84
C SER A 127 -9.40 -5.25 23.73
N ALA A 128 -8.67 -4.37 23.03
CA ALA A 128 -7.73 -4.74 21.98
C ALA A 128 -6.57 -5.58 22.51
N ILE A 129 -5.91 -5.18 23.59
CA ILE A 129 -4.84 -5.99 24.22
C ILE A 129 -5.35 -7.40 24.55
N ARG A 130 -6.50 -7.49 25.21
CA ARG A 130 -7.11 -8.77 25.58
C ARG A 130 -7.40 -9.61 24.33
N PHE A 131 -8.01 -9.02 23.32
CA PHE A 131 -8.39 -9.70 22.07
C PHE A 131 -7.15 -10.24 21.32
N LEU A 132 -6.15 -9.39 21.10
CA LEU A 132 -4.93 -9.75 20.37
C LEU A 132 -4.18 -10.89 21.07
N ARG A 133 -4.07 -10.84 22.40
CA ARG A 133 -3.44 -11.91 23.18
C ARG A 133 -4.26 -13.20 23.18
N THR A 134 -5.60 -13.11 23.22
CA THR A 134 -6.48 -14.29 23.12
C THR A 134 -6.32 -15.02 21.80
N TYR A 135 -6.23 -14.29 20.69
CA TYR A 135 -6.08 -14.89 19.34
C TYR A 135 -4.63 -14.97 18.85
N ASN A 136 -3.67 -14.65 19.73
CA ASN A 136 -2.22 -14.80 19.50
C ASN A 136 -1.65 -13.96 18.33
N PHE A 137 -2.27 -12.81 18.06
CA PHE A 137 -1.72 -11.78 17.18
C PHE A 137 -0.52 -11.09 17.82
N ASP A 138 0.40 -10.62 16.97
CA ASP A 138 1.64 -9.92 17.34
C ASP A 138 1.46 -8.40 17.35
N GLY A 139 0.33 -7.86 16.88
CA GLY A 139 0.08 -6.43 16.88
C GLY A 139 -1.28 -6.00 16.37
N LEU A 140 -1.50 -4.69 16.40
CA LEU A 140 -2.69 -3.99 15.92
C LEU A 140 -2.31 -3.04 14.79
N ASP A 141 -3.10 -3.05 13.73
CA ASP A 141 -3.05 -2.04 12.67
C ASP A 141 -4.31 -1.16 12.77
N LEU A 142 -4.13 0.14 12.90
CA LEU A 142 -5.22 1.10 12.99
C LEU A 142 -5.53 1.63 11.59
N ASP A 143 -6.77 1.46 11.13
CA ASP A 143 -7.19 1.83 9.79
C ASP A 143 -8.47 2.67 9.83
N TRP A 144 -8.45 3.79 10.56
CA TRP A 144 -9.58 4.71 10.56
C TRP A 144 -9.53 5.58 9.31
N GLU A 145 -10.46 5.32 8.39
CA GLU A 145 -10.65 6.11 7.17
C GLU A 145 -11.87 7.05 7.29
N TYR A 146 -11.73 8.36 7.48
CA TYR A 146 -10.53 9.10 7.91
C TYR A 146 -10.92 10.10 9.03
N PRO A 147 -10.03 10.33 10.02
CA PRO A 147 -10.21 11.35 11.06
C PRO A 147 -10.51 12.73 10.46
N ALA A 148 -11.42 13.48 11.12
CA ALA A 148 -11.83 14.82 10.71
C ALA A 148 -12.48 14.97 9.31
N PHE A 149 -12.73 13.88 8.58
CA PHE A 149 -13.26 13.94 7.21
C PHE A 149 -14.56 13.17 7.00
N ARG A 150 -14.61 11.90 7.40
CA ARG A 150 -15.79 11.04 7.18
C ARG A 150 -16.80 11.17 8.31
N ASP A 151 -17.94 10.50 8.17
CA ASP A 151 -19.08 10.54 9.08
C ASP A 151 -18.66 10.63 10.56
N GLY A 152 -19.20 11.65 11.26
CA GLY A 152 -18.94 11.90 12.68
C GLY A 152 -17.61 12.58 13.01
N GLY A 153 -16.73 12.80 12.03
CA GLY A 153 -15.41 13.41 12.24
C GLY A 153 -15.47 14.84 12.78
N GLN A 154 -14.49 15.19 13.60
CA GLN A 154 -14.29 16.51 14.20
C GLN A 154 -12.84 16.99 14.00
N PRO A 155 -12.56 18.30 13.93
CA PRO A 155 -11.19 18.80 13.80
C PRO A 155 -10.24 18.31 14.90
N GLU A 156 -10.74 18.12 16.12
CA GLU A 156 -9.98 17.62 17.26
C GLU A 156 -9.53 16.16 17.10
N ASP A 157 -10.07 15.43 16.11
CA ASP A 157 -9.68 14.05 15.81
C ASP A 157 -8.18 13.94 15.55
N LYS A 158 -7.54 14.95 14.95
CA LYS A 158 -6.09 14.97 14.71
C LYS A 158 -5.28 14.74 15.98
N GLU A 159 -5.54 15.54 17.00
CA GLU A 159 -4.83 15.46 18.27
C GLU A 159 -5.28 14.26 19.10
N ASN A 160 -6.58 13.96 19.08
CA ASN A 160 -7.19 12.87 19.85
C ASN A 160 -6.75 11.49 19.34
N TYR A 161 -6.60 11.33 18.02
CA TYR A 161 -6.16 10.08 17.43
C TYR A 161 -4.68 9.82 17.75
N ALA A 162 -3.82 10.84 17.66
CA ALA A 162 -2.44 10.73 18.09
C ALA A 162 -2.30 10.49 19.61
N LEU A 163 -3.22 11.04 20.42
CA LEU A 163 -3.31 10.72 21.84
C LEU A 163 -3.70 9.25 22.09
N LEU A 164 -4.64 8.71 21.32
CA LEU A 164 -4.97 7.27 21.38
C LEU A 164 -3.75 6.40 21.07
N VAL A 165 -2.98 6.72 20.03
CA VAL A 165 -1.77 5.98 19.65
C VAL A 165 -0.70 6.03 20.75
N GLN A 166 -0.48 7.20 21.35
CA GLN A 166 0.41 7.35 22.51
C GLN A 166 -0.02 6.47 23.68
N GLU A 167 -1.32 6.44 24.00
CA GLU A 167 -1.88 5.63 25.08
C GLU A 167 -1.77 4.13 24.77
N PHE A 168 -1.98 3.71 23.51
CA PHE A 168 -1.76 2.34 23.05
C PHE A 168 -0.32 1.90 23.24
N ARG A 169 0.66 2.66 22.74
CA ARG A 169 2.10 2.37 22.90
C ARG A 169 2.45 2.15 24.37
N THR A 170 2.04 3.09 25.22
CA THR A 170 2.27 3.01 26.67
C THR A 170 1.64 1.75 27.28
N ALA A 171 0.42 1.39 26.86
CA ALA A 171 -0.27 0.23 27.38
C ALA A 171 0.34 -1.10 26.90
N PHE A 172 0.78 -1.16 25.64
CA PHE A 172 1.50 -2.31 25.08
C PHE A 172 2.86 -2.52 25.77
N ASP A 173 3.59 -1.45 26.09
CA ASP A 173 4.87 -1.56 26.81
C ASP A 173 4.68 -2.12 28.22
N ARG A 174 3.67 -1.61 28.93
CA ARG A 174 3.31 -2.10 30.26
C ARG A 174 2.84 -3.54 30.23
N GLU A 175 2.05 -3.93 29.23
CA GLU A 175 1.59 -5.30 29.09
C GLU A 175 2.76 -6.25 28.82
N ALA A 176 3.67 -5.89 27.91
CA ALA A 176 4.87 -6.66 27.61
C ALA A 176 5.77 -6.86 28.84
N ALA A 177 6.03 -5.78 29.59
CA ALA A 177 6.82 -5.84 30.83
C ALA A 177 6.16 -6.75 31.88
N LYS A 178 4.82 -6.73 31.98
CA LYS A 178 4.07 -7.54 32.95
C LYS A 178 3.97 -9.01 32.54
N SER A 179 3.69 -9.29 31.27
CA SER A 179 3.48 -10.65 30.76
C SER A 179 4.77 -11.35 30.37
N LYS A 180 5.89 -10.61 30.27
CA LYS A 180 7.19 -11.07 29.75
C LYS A 180 7.11 -11.62 28.33
N LYS A 181 6.12 -11.17 27.57
CA LYS A 181 5.98 -11.45 26.13
C LYS A 181 6.54 -10.29 25.33
N ASP A 182 6.87 -10.56 24.07
CA ASP A 182 7.20 -9.51 23.12
C ASP A 182 6.07 -8.48 23.05
N ARG A 183 6.47 -7.23 23.01
CA ARG A 183 5.59 -6.07 22.89
C ARG A 183 4.78 -6.16 21.61
N LEU A 184 3.46 -5.96 21.73
CA LEU A 184 2.59 -5.87 20.55
C LEU A 184 3.06 -4.73 19.64
N LEU A 185 3.05 -4.99 18.33
CA LEU A 185 3.28 -3.99 17.30
C LEU A 185 2.06 -3.07 17.18
N LEU A 186 2.29 -1.80 16.87
CA LEU A 186 1.26 -0.80 16.61
C LEU A 186 1.59 -0.09 15.30
N THR A 187 0.77 -0.35 14.28
CA THR A 187 0.92 0.22 12.93
C THR A 187 -0.34 0.99 12.56
N MET A 188 -0.26 1.78 11.49
CA MET A 188 -1.40 2.55 11.02
C MET A 188 -1.41 2.61 9.50
N ALA A 189 -2.55 2.33 8.91
CA ALA A 189 -2.84 2.66 7.52
C ALA A 189 -3.19 4.15 7.41
N VAL A 190 -2.52 4.87 6.52
CA VAL A 190 -2.62 6.33 6.41
C VAL A 190 -2.82 6.77 4.95
N PRO A 191 -3.61 7.83 4.71
CA PRO A 191 -4.05 8.22 3.37
C PRO A 191 -2.91 8.76 2.51
N ALA A 192 -3.13 8.75 1.19
CA ALA A 192 -2.21 9.37 0.26
C ALA A 192 -2.43 10.89 0.11
N GLY A 193 -3.68 11.34 0.22
CA GLY A 193 -4.09 12.71 -0.08
C GLY A 193 -3.79 13.69 1.05
N ARG A 194 -3.14 14.80 0.70
CA ARG A 194 -2.70 15.85 1.62
C ARG A 194 -3.79 16.39 2.53
N ASP A 195 -4.99 16.69 2.02
CA ASP A 195 -6.08 17.24 2.84
C ASP A 195 -6.46 16.31 3.99
N TYR A 196 -6.45 14.99 3.76
CA TYR A 196 -6.68 14.00 4.81
C TYR A 196 -5.57 14.02 5.87
N ILE A 197 -4.32 14.11 5.42
CA ILE A 197 -3.13 14.15 6.28
C ILE A 197 -3.19 15.39 7.19
N ASP A 198 -3.34 16.57 6.59
CA ASP A 198 -3.28 17.86 7.27
C ASP A 198 -4.37 18.00 8.34
N ARG A 199 -5.56 17.50 8.04
CA ARG A 199 -6.72 17.59 8.92
C ARG A 199 -6.79 16.50 9.98
N GLY A 200 -6.22 15.32 9.70
CA GLY A 200 -6.50 14.11 10.49
C GLY A 200 -5.30 13.52 11.23
N TYR A 201 -4.07 13.87 10.88
CA TYR A 201 -2.88 13.14 11.34
C TYR A 201 -1.78 14.06 11.88
N ASP A 202 -1.50 13.96 13.18
CA ASP A 202 -0.33 14.60 13.82
C ASP A 202 0.91 13.72 13.58
N ILE A 203 1.54 13.89 12.41
CA ILE A 203 2.64 13.04 11.94
C ILE A 203 3.80 12.96 12.93
N PRO A 204 4.32 14.05 13.52
CA PRO A 204 5.40 13.97 14.50
C PRO A 204 5.05 13.11 15.72
N LYS A 205 3.83 13.25 16.25
CA LYS A 205 3.38 12.49 17.43
C LYS A 205 3.11 11.04 17.08
N LEU A 206 2.50 10.76 15.92
CA LEU A 206 2.29 9.41 15.42
C LEU A 206 3.62 8.69 15.18
N ASN A 207 4.57 9.35 14.52
CA ASN A 207 5.90 8.81 14.22
C ASN A 207 6.64 8.35 15.49
N LYS A 208 6.50 9.09 16.59
CA LYS A 208 7.10 8.73 17.87
C LYS A 208 6.57 7.41 18.47
N TYR A 209 5.30 7.08 18.23
CA TYR A 209 4.61 6.00 18.97
C TYR A 209 4.23 4.80 18.10
N LEU A 210 4.17 4.96 16.78
CA LEU A 210 3.98 3.87 15.84
C LEU A 210 5.29 3.13 15.56
N ASP A 211 5.16 1.83 15.29
CA ASP A 211 6.24 0.99 14.79
C ASP A 211 6.53 1.32 13.31
N PHE A 212 5.50 1.47 12.47
CA PHE A 212 5.59 1.97 11.09
C PHE A 212 4.20 2.38 10.55
N PHE A 213 4.21 3.09 9.42
CA PHE A 213 3.05 3.53 8.65
C PHE A 213 2.89 2.67 7.39
N ASN A 214 1.67 2.26 7.09
CA ASN A 214 1.29 1.65 5.82
C ASN A 214 0.65 2.75 4.96
N LEU A 215 1.39 3.29 3.99
CA LEU A 215 0.89 4.35 3.13
C LEU A 215 -0.11 3.76 2.13
N LEU A 216 -1.34 4.28 2.11
CA LEU A 216 -2.37 3.91 1.15
C LEU A 216 -2.16 4.65 -0.18
N THR A 217 -0.97 4.54 -0.78
CA THR A 217 -0.55 5.18 -2.05
C THR A 217 -1.24 4.54 -3.26
N TYR A 218 -2.56 4.57 -3.22
CA TYR A 218 -3.48 4.10 -4.24
C TYR A 218 -4.85 4.74 -4.00
N ASP A 219 -5.76 4.57 -4.96
CA ASP A 219 -7.05 5.26 -4.95
C ASP A 219 -6.95 6.80 -4.94
N TYR A 220 -5.87 7.34 -5.51
CA TYR A 220 -5.80 8.78 -5.83
C TYR A 220 -6.94 9.21 -6.77
N HIS A 221 -7.35 8.30 -7.65
CA HIS A 221 -8.47 8.48 -8.54
C HIS A 221 -9.51 7.38 -8.35
N SER A 222 -10.77 7.77 -8.19
CA SER A 222 -11.89 6.85 -8.02
C SER A 222 -12.57 6.52 -9.36
N ALA A 223 -13.24 5.37 -9.42
CA ALA A 223 -14.00 4.95 -10.60
C ALA A 223 -15.26 5.80 -10.88
N PHE A 224 -15.59 6.75 -10.00
CA PHE A 224 -16.75 7.63 -10.10
C PHE A 224 -16.39 9.02 -10.61
N GLU A 225 -15.11 9.29 -10.86
CA GLU A 225 -14.68 10.53 -11.48
C GLU A 225 -15.17 10.64 -12.93
N PRO A 226 -15.43 11.87 -13.42
CA PRO A 226 -15.87 12.10 -14.79
C PRO A 226 -14.77 11.83 -15.83
N GLN A 227 -13.58 11.43 -15.40
CA GLN A 227 -12.41 11.18 -16.22
C GLN A 227 -11.70 9.91 -15.76
N ALA A 228 -11.20 9.13 -16.73
CA ALA A 228 -10.48 7.89 -16.46
C ALA A 228 -9.00 8.16 -16.14
N ASN A 229 -8.58 7.87 -14.90
CA ASN A 229 -7.22 8.13 -14.42
C ASN A 229 -6.60 6.92 -13.72
N HIS A 230 -5.27 6.96 -13.56
CA HIS A 230 -4.54 5.90 -12.89
C HIS A 230 -4.62 6.09 -11.38
N HIS A 231 -5.10 5.08 -10.65
CA HIS A 231 -5.35 5.23 -9.22
C HIS A 231 -4.10 5.13 -8.31
N ALA A 232 -2.92 4.77 -8.83
CA ALA A 232 -1.66 4.65 -8.06
C ALA A 232 -0.41 5.06 -8.88
N PRO A 233 -0.28 6.33 -9.28
CA PRO A 233 0.85 6.77 -10.11
C PRO A 233 2.10 7.11 -9.27
N LEU A 234 3.27 6.63 -9.69
CA LEU A 234 4.53 6.88 -8.96
C LEU A 234 5.06 8.33 -9.11
N TYR A 235 4.97 8.92 -10.31
CA TYR A 235 5.52 10.25 -10.64
C TYR A 235 4.56 11.08 -11.49
N ILE A 236 4.81 12.40 -11.56
CA ILE A 236 4.14 13.36 -12.45
C ILE A 236 4.68 13.29 -13.89
N ARG A 237 3.87 13.68 -14.86
CA ARG A 237 4.17 13.73 -16.30
C ARG A 237 5.08 14.91 -16.70
N ARG A 238 6.07 14.65 -17.56
CA ARG A 238 6.94 15.69 -18.16
C ARG A 238 6.23 16.55 -19.21
N GLY A 239 6.48 17.86 -19.19
CA GLY A 239 6.21 18.78 -20.31
C GLY A 239 4.83 19.43 -20.31
N LEU A 240 4.07 19.30 -19.23
CA LEU A 240 2.83 20.03 -19.00
C LEU A 240 3.13 21.14 -17.98
N SER A 241 2.64 22.36 -18.22
CA SER A 241 2.78 23.44 -17.26
C SER A 241 1.97 23.14 -16.01
N ASP A 242 2.40 23.64 -14.85
CA ASP A 242 1.66 23.53 -13.58
C ASP A 242 0.18 23.95 -13.72
N PHE A 243 -0.13 24.91 -14.61
CA PHE A 243 -1.50 25.38 -14.88
C PHE A 243 -2.33 24.50 -15.83
N ASP A 244 -1.79 23.41 -16.36
CA ASP A 244 -2.52 22.50 -17.26
C ASP A 244 -3.25 21.45 -16.42
N SER A 245 -4.58 21.34 -16.55
CA SER A 245 -5.35 20.27 -15.89
C SER A 245 -4.93 18.87 -16.33
N LYS A 246 -4.17 18.75 -17.43
CA LYS A 246 -3.54 17.49 -17.86
C LYS A 246 -2.26 17.16 -17.09
N ALA A 247 -1.66 18.10 -16.35
CA ALA A 247 -0.53 17.84 -15.47
C ALA A 247 -0.90 16.91 -14.31
N GLU A 248 -2.19 16.88 -13.95
CA GLU A 248 -2.81 15.90 -13.04
C GLU A 248 -2.98 14.51 -13.69
N LEU A 249 -2.70 14.37 -15.00
CA LEU A 249 -3.01 13.19 -15.82
C LEU A 249 -1.73 12.62 -16.47
N ASN A 250 -1.29 11.45 -15.99
CA ASN A 250 -0.05 10.78 -16.39
C ASN A 250 -0.14 9.88 -17.64
N ILE A 251 -0.11 10.39 -18.90
CA ILE A 251 0.45 9.67 -20.09
C ILE A 251 0.61 10.55 -21.36
N THR A 252 1.76 10.51 -22.07
CA THR A 252 1.94 10.95 -23.49
C THR A 252 2.45 9.83 -24.39
N THR A 253 1.92 9.74 -25.62
CA THR A 253 2.44 8.94 -26.75
C THR A 253 3.54 9.71 -27.51
N LEU A 254 4.73 9.12 -27.68
CA LEU A 254 5.77 9.66 -28.57
C LEU A 254 5.84 8.88 -29.89
N ARG A 255 5.59 9.56 -31.01
CA ARG A 255 5.70 9.02 -32.37
C ARG A 255 7.14 9.22 -32.88
N ARG A 256 7.97 8.17 -32.83
CA ARG A 256 9.32 8.21 -33.43
C ARG A 256 9.20 8.10 -34.96
N LYS A 257 9.57 9.14 -35.71
CA LYS A 257 9.88 9.01 -37.14
C LYS A 257 11.06 8.05 -37.31
N ARG A 258 10.89 6.98 -38.09
CA ARG A 258 11.99 6.12 -38.53
C ARG A 258 12.15 6.28 -40.04
N ASN A 259 13.35 6.68 -40.47
CA ASN A 259 13.78 6.58 -41.86
C ASN A 259 14.13 5.12 -42.19
N SER A 260 13.62 4.71 -43.36
CA SER A 260 14.16 3.78 -44.36
C SER A 260 14.60 2.36 -43.98
N ASP A 261 13.96 1.44 -44.71
CA ASP A 261 14.50 0.27 -45.38
C ASP A 261 14.91 -0.95 -44.53
N TRP A 262 14.07 -1.98 -44.62
CA TRP A 262 14.35 -3.35 -45.07
C TRP A 262 13.24 -4.26 -44.53
N GLY A 263 12.60 -4.99 -45.44
CA GLY A 263 11.36 -5.73 -45.20
C GLY A 263 11.45 -6.75 -44.06
N GLY A 264 10.64 -6.54 -43.03
CA GLY A 264 10.37 -7.47 -41.94
C GLY A 264 8.92 -7.33 -41.52
N LYS A 265 8.22 -8.46 -41.37
CA LYS A 265 6.80 -8.54 -41.00
C LYS A 265 6.51 -7.74 -39.73
N GLU A 266 5.53 -6.85 -39.82
CA GLU A 266 5.14 -5.88 -38.80
C GLU A 266 4.64 -6.54 -37.52
N CYS A 267 5.28 -6.18 -36.42
CA CYS A 267 4.72 -6.29 -35.07
C CYS A 267 4.24 -4.88 -34.71
N VAL A 268 2.93 -4.66 -34.70
CA VAL A 268 2.34 -3.38 -34.26
C VAL A 268 2.46 -3.34 -32.74
N LYS A 269 3.62 -2.90 -32.25
CA LYS A 269 3.98 -2.85 -30.84
C LYS A 269 3.36 -1.62 -30.18
N ASN A 270 2.28 -1.79 -29.43
CA ASN A 270 1.87 -0.84 -28.39
C ASN A 270 2.76 -1.09 -27.16
N GLN A 271 3.85 -0.34 -27.07
CA GLN A 271 4.83 -0.45 -26.00
C GLN A 271 4.40 0.42 -24.81
N ALA A 272 4.18 -0.19 -23.64
CA ALA A 272 4.14 0.51 -22.37
C ALA A 272 5.58 0.85 -21.95
N TYR A 273 5.82 2.08 -21.53
CA TYR A 273 7.12 2.57 -21.05
C TYR A 273 6.96 3.16 -19.65
N LEU A 274 7.81 2.72 -18.72
CA LEU A 274 8.04 3.36 -17.43
C LEU A 274 9.06 4.48 -17.59
N TYR A 275 8.80 5.62 -16.96
CA TYR A 275 9.66 6.80 -17.05
C TYR A 275 10.26 7.16 -15.70
N TYR A 276 11.58 7.37 -15.71
CA TYR A 276 12.38 7.94 -14.63
C TYR A 276 12.37 9.48 -14.71
N SER A 277 12.17 10.16 -13.58
CA SER A 277 12.40 11.59 -13.43
C SER A 277 13.73 11.84 -12.69
N LYS A 278 14.64 12.60 -13.31
CA LYS A 278 15.86 13.11 -12.66
C LYS A 278 15.48 14.38 -11.89
N GLU A 279 16.03 14.53 -10.69
CA GLU A 279 15.86 15.67 -9.78
C GLU A 279 15.72 17.01 -10.52
N GLY A 280 14.49 17.53 -10.54
CA GLY A 280 14.19 18.91 -10.88
C GLY A 280 13.73 19.59 -9.60
N THR A 281 14.31 20.75 -9.29
CA THR A 281 13.86 21.63 -8.21
C THR A 281 12.47 22.18 -8.56
N LEU A 282 11.42 21.65 -7.94
CA LEU A 282 10.03 22.04 -8.18
C LEU A 282 9.57 23.00 -7.08
N THR A 283 8.95 24.12 -7.49
CA THR A 283 8.72 25.30 -6.62
C THR A 283 7.25 25.57 -6.29
N ASN A 284 6.29 24.73 -6.72
CA ASN A 284 4.87 24.97 -6.44
C ASN A 284 4.14 23.68 -6.02
N TRP A 285 3.80 23.58 -4.73
CA TRP A 285 3.36 22.36 -4.06
C TRP A 285 1.85 22.12 -4.10
N SER A 286 1.04 23.08 -4.56
CA SER A 286 -0.42 23.04 -4.45
C SER A 286 -1.15 22.22 -5.52
N GLN A 287 -0.42 21.55 -6.43
CA GLN A 287 -1.00 20.80 -7.57
C GLN A 287 -0.41 19.37 -7.70
N LEU A 288 0.31 18.89 -6.68
CA LEU A 288 1.13 17.67 -6.77
C LEU A 288 0.59 16.50 -5.91
N ASP A 289 -0.57 16.67 -5.28
CA ASP A 289 -1.08 15.82 -4.19
C ASP A 289 -1.50 14.39 -4.61
N TRP A 290 -1.31 13.99 -5.87
CA TRP A 290 -1.92 12.81 -6.49
C TRP A 290 -0.95 11.71 -6.94
N VAL A 291 0.31 11.71 -6.47
CA VAL A 291 1.33 10.70 -6.85
C VAL A 291 2.11 10.19 -5.63
N ASP A 292 2.60 8.95 -5.72
CA ASP A 292 3.30 8.27 -4.61
C ASP A 292 4.55 9.03 -4.15
N ASP A 293 5.38 9.51 -5.09
CA ASP A 293 6.62 10.26 -4.78
C ASP A 293 6.34 11.52 -3.96
N PHE A 294 5.25 12.23 -4.26
CA PHE A 294 4.83 13.39 -3.48
C PHE A 294 4.40 12.98 -2.09
N THR A 295 3.47 12.01 -1.98
CA THR A 295 2.95 11.55 -0.69
C THR A 295 4.07 11.12 0.24
N ILE A 296 5.03 10.31 -0.24
CA ILE A 296 6.17 9.86 0.57
C ILE A 296 7.00 11.05 1.07
N ARG A 297 7.35 11.99 0.19
CA ARG A 297 8.11 13.18 0.57
C ARG A 297 7.35 14.04 1.58
N TYR A 298 6.04 14.17 1.39
CA TYR A 298 5.19 14.94 2.28
C TYR A 298 5.18 14.37 3.70
N TYR A 299 5.04 13.05 3.86
CA TYR A 299 5.15 12.42 5.18
C TYR A 299 6.52 12.66 5.84
N ILE A 300 7.60 12.63 5.06
CA ILE A 300 8.96 12.90 5.57
C ILE A 300 9.09 14.36 6.02
N GLU A 301 8.58 15.30 5.22
CA GLU A 301 8.59 16.73 5.53
C GLU A 301 7.76 17.06 6.77
N GLU A 302 6.63 16.38 6.95
CA GLU A 302 5.77 16.47 8.14
C GLU A 302 6.35 15.73 9.36
N GLY A 303 7.51 15.07 9.23
CA GLY A 303 8.29 14.52 10.34
C GLY A 303 8.18 13.01 10.57
N ALA A 304 7.77 12.23 9.56
CA ALA A 304 7.87 10.77 9.60
C ALA A 304 9.30 10.30 9.27
N ASP A 305 9.77 9.27 9.99
CA ASP A 305 11.06 8.66 9.71
C ASP A 305 10.97 7.78 8.45
N ARG A 306 11.96 7.90 7.55
CA ARG A 306 11.97 7.18 6.26
C ARG A 306 11.88 5.67 6.42
N ASP A 307 12.55 5.11 7.42
CA ASP A 307 12.56 3.68 7.71
C ASP A 307 11.25 3.17 8.33
N LYS A 308 10.32 4.07 8.70
CA LYS A 308 8.97 3.75 9.18
C LYS A 308 7.91 3.86 8.10
N LEU A 309 8.22 4.31 6.89
CA LEU A 309 7.24 4.41 5.80
C LEU A 309 7.26 3.12 4.96
N VAL A 310 6.10 2.48 4.83
CA VAL A 310 5.88 1.33 3.95
C VAL A 310 5.01 1.77 2.78
N LEU A 311 5.54 1.72 1.57
CA LEU A 311 4.83 2.06 0.33
C LEU A 311 3.72 1.04 0.05
N GLY A 312 2.51 1.52 -0.20
CA GLY A 312 1.38 0.69 -0.59
C GLY A 312 1.43 0.35 -2.08
N ILE A 313 1.25 -0.93 -2.41
CA ILE A 313 1.19 -1.41 -3.80
C ILE A 313 -0.16 -2.11 -4.00
N PRO A 314 -1.07 -1.54 -4.81
CA PRO A 314 -2.38 -2.14 -5.01
C PRO A 314 -2.29 -3.36 -5.93
N SER A 315 -2.76 -4.52 -5.48
CA SER A 315 -2.92 -5.71 -6.35
C SER A 315 -4.29 -5.74 -7.05
N TYR A 316 -4.80 -4.57 -7.43
CA TYR A 316 -6.07 -4.33 -8.09
C TYR A 316 -5.98 -3.04 -8.92
N GLY A 317 -6.97 -2.79 -9.77
CA GLY A 317 -7.12 -1.55 -10.52
C GLY A 317 -8.52 -0.96 -10.38
N ARG A 318 -8.60 0.36 -10.56
CA ARG A 318 -9.88 1.06 -10.79
C ARG A 318 -10.22 1.05 -12.28
N SER A 319 -11.49 0.84 -12.61
CA SER A 319 -11.96 0.71 -13.99
C SER A 319 -13.08 1.71 -14.29
N TYR A 320 -13.20 2.09 -15.56
CA TYR A 320 -14.12 3.13 -16.03
C TYR A 320 -14.89 2.66 -17.26
N THR A 321 -16.12 3.16 -17.41
CA THR A 321 -16.87 3.12 -18.66
C THR A 321 -16.65 4.45 -19.38
N LEU A 322 -15.98 4.42 -20.54
CA LEU A 322 -15.66 5.63 -21.30
C LEU A 322 -16.89 6.16 -22.04
N PHE A 323 -17.07 7.48 -22.05
CA PHE A 323 -18.14 8.13 -22.83
C PHE A 323 -17.96 7.91 -24.33
N ASN A 324 -16.71 7.98 -24.80
CA ASN A 324 -16.33 7.59 -26.16
C ASN A 324 -15.28 6.47 -26.10
N PRO A 325 -15.62 5.24 -26.52
CA PRO A 325 -14.68 4.11 -26.51
C PRO A 325 -13.40 4.32 -27.33
N GLU A 326 -13.43 5.22 -28.32
CA GLU A 326 -12.26 5.59 -29.13
C GLU A 326 -11.36 6.62 -28.43
N SER A 327 -11.87 7.32 -27.41
CA SER A 327 -11.10 8.21 -26.54
C SER A 327 -10.60 7.42 -25.33
N HIS A 328 -9.52 6.70 -25.52
CA HIS A 328 -8.97 5.74 -24.54
C HIS A 328 -7.63 6.20 -23.95
N GLU A 329 -7.38 7.51 -23.91
CA GLU A 329 -6.21 8.10 -23.24
C GLU A 329 -6.52 8.39 -21.77
N MET A 330 -5.49 8.58 -20.93
CA MET A 330 -5.70 9.04 -19.55
C MET A 330 -6.36 10.42 -19.54
N GLY A 331 -7.26 10.67 -18.59
CA GLY A 331 -8.11 11.85 -18.55
C GLY A 331 -9.27 11.83 -19.53
N SER A 332 -9.47 10.75 -20.29
CA SER A 332 -10.60 10.64 -21.20
C SER A 332 -11.92 10.66 -20.42
N PRO A 333 -12.96 11.34 -20.93
CA PRO A 333 -14.25 11.40 -20.26
C PRO A 333 -14.85 10.01 -20.00
N ALA A 334 -15.30 9.79 -18.77
CA ALA A 334 -15.96 8.57 -18.31
C ALA A 334 -17.43 8.86 -17.97
N GLU A 335 -18.31 7.91 -18.30
CA GLU A 335 -19.72 7.89 -17.88
C GLU A 335 -19.87 7.40 -16.43
N GLY A 336 -18.86 6.70 -15.92
CA GLY A 336 -18.84 6.20 -14.56
C GLY A 336 -18.00 4.93 -14.42
N PRO A 337 -18.27 4.11 -13.39
CA PRO A 337 -17.42 2.96 -13.08
C PRO A 337 -17.49 1.90 -14.18
N GLY A 338 -16.38 1.19 -14.37
CA GLY A 338 -16.28 0.06 -15.28
C GLY A 338 -17.17 -1.10 -14.86
N GLU A 339 -17.37 -2.03 -15.79
CA GLU A 339 -18.22 -3.20 -15.57
C GLU A 339 -17.74 -4.08 -14.41
N ILE A 340 -18.70 -4.81 -13.85
CA ILE A 340 -18.50 -5.66 -12.69
C ILE A 340 -17.52 -6.82 -12.98
N GLY A 341 -16.48 -6.96 -12.15
CA GLY A 341 -15.52 -8.07 -12.24
C GLY A 341 -16.17 -9.45 -11.99
N LYS A 342 -15.67 -10.48 -12.67
CA LYS A 342 -16.19 -11.88 -12.59
C LYS A 342 -16.17 -12.45 -11.16
N TYR A 343 -15.13 -12.13 -10.41
CA TYR A 343 -14.81 -12.67 -9.09
C TYR A 343 -14.92 -11.62 -7.98
N THR A 344 -14.44 -10.39 -8.22
CA THR A 344 -14.54 -9.30 -7.23
C THR A 344 -15.96 -8.78 -7.07
N ARG A 345 -16.74 -8.83 -8.16
CA ARG A 345 -18.16 -8.46 -8.18
C ARG A 345 -18.44 -7.04 -7.69
N GLU A 346 -17.54 -6.12 -7.99
CA GLU A 346 -17.65 -4.70 -7.70
C GLU A 346 -17.50 -3.90 -9.01
N LYS A 347 -18.35 -2.89 -9.22
CA LYS A 347 -18.20 -2.00 -10.38
C LYS A 347 -17.04 -1.06 -10.15
N GLY A 348 -16.27 -0.79 -11.20
CA GLY A 348 -15.14 0.13 -11.11
C GLY A 348 -13.92 -0.42 -10.35
N TYR A 349 -13.90 -1.71 -10.04
CA TYR A 349 -12.83 -2.39 -9.33
C TYR A 349 -12.54 -3.73 -10.02
N MET A 350 -11.25 -4.02 -10.24
CA MET A 350 -10.82 -5.32 -10.75
C MET A 350 -9.59 -5.80 -10.01
N ALA A 351 -9.59 -7.04 -9.52
CA ALA A 351 -8.38 -7.65 -8.97
C ALA A 351 -7.34 -7.85 -10.09
N PHE A 352 -6.05 -7.86 -9.74
CA PHE A 352 -4.98 -8.05 -10.72
C PHE A 352 -5.19 -9.28 -11.63
N TYR A 353 -5.60 -10.42 -11.07
CA TYR A 353 -5.88 -11.62 -11.86
C TYR A 353 -7.11 -11.50 -12.78
N GLU A 354 -8.06 -10.61 -12.49
CA GLU A 354 -9.19 -10.31 -13.40
C GLU A 354 -8.77 -9.43 -14.55
N ILE A 355 -7.86 -8.49 -14.29
CA ILE A 355 -7.24 -7.64 -15.31
C ILE A 355 -6.44 -8.51 -16.29
N LEU A 356 -5.73 -9.51 -15.78
CA LEU A 356 -5.06 -10.51 -16.60
C LEU A 356 -6.08 -11.36 -17.40
N GLY A 357 -7.20 -11.77 -16.79
CA GLY A 357 -8.25 -12.54 -17.44
C GLY A 357 -7.90 -14.02 -17.68
N ASP A 358 -8.84 -14.80 -18.24
CA ASP A 358 -8.71 -16.26 -18.47
C ASP A 358 -7.66 -16.65 -19.57
N LYS A 359 -6.90 -15.70 -20.13
CA LYS A 359 -5.95 -15.93 -21.23
C LYS A 359 -4.58 -16.50 -20.84
N TYR A 360 -4.28 -16.60 -19.55
CA TYR A 360 -2.94 -16.99 -19.07
C TYR A 360 -2.77 -18.50 -18.86
N SER A 361 -3.10 -19.31 -19.87
CA SER A 361 -2.48 -20.63 -20.03
C SER A 361 -1.16 -20.44 -20.77
N LEU A 362 -0.05 -20.36 -20.02
CA LEU A 362 1.35 -20.47 -20.46
C LEU A 362 1.81 -19.59 -21.66
N ASN A 363 2.76 -18.68 -21.36
CA ASN A 363 3.63 -17.89 -22.25
C ASN A 363 3.22 -16.42 -22.53
N ILE A 364 3.98 -15.52 -21.89
CA ILE A 364 4.67 -14.35 -22.49
C ILE A 364 3.84 -13.41 -23.39
N TYR A 365 3.56 -12.23 -22.82
CA TYR A 365 3.19 -10.93 -23.42
C TYR A 365 2.14 -10.94 -24.54
N ASP A 366 0.86 -10.98 -24.17
CA ASP A 366 -0.19 -10.46 -25.06
C ASP A 366 -1.27 -9.71 -24.26
N PHE A 367 -0.98 -8.44 -23.97
CA PHE A 367 -1.87 -7.48 -23.27
C PHE A 367 -3.05 -6.98 -24.14
N ASN A 368 -3.55 -7.80 -25.07
CA ASN A 368 -4.54 -7.33 -26.05
C ASN A 368 -6.01 -7.43 -25.61
N TYR A 369 -6.34 -7.85 -24.38
CA TYR A 369 -7.75 -8.10 -24.01
C TYR A 369 -8.25 -7.56 -22.67
N ALA A 370 -7.51 -6.67 -22.01
CA ALA A 370 -8.07 -5.82 -20.97
C ALA A 370 -7.70 -4.37 -21.26
N LYS A 371 -8.72 -3.56 -21.57
CA LYS A 371 -8.66 -2.09 -21.63
C LYS A 371 -8.50 -1.53 -20.21
N ALA A 372 -7.45 -1.95 -19.51
CA ALA A 372 -7.12 -1.60 -18.15
C ALA A 372 -5.72 -0.98 -18.12
N PHE A 373 -5.62 0.24 -17.63
CA PHE A 373 -4.34 0.82 -17.24
C PHE A 373 -3.88 0.11 -15.96
N ALA A 374 -3.23 -1.04 -16.12
CA ALA A 374 -2.53 -1.72 -15.04
C ALA A 374 -1.03 -1.62 -15.30
N ALA A 375 -0.40 -0.62 -14.73
CA ALA A 375 1.05 -0.60 -14.58
C ALA A 375 1.35 -0.87 -13.11
N ILE A 376 1.49 -2.15 -12.75
CA ILE A 376 2.25 -2.53 -11.56
C ILE A 376 3.59 -2.98 -12.10
N GLU A 377 4.61 -2.12 -12.04
CA GLU A 377 5.98 -2.59 -12.14
C GLU A 377 6.30 -3.29 -10.80
N ILE A 378 6.17 -4.61 -10.78
CA ILE A 378 7.00 -5.40 -9.87
C ILE A 378 8.30 -5.55 -10.62
N ASP A 379 9.34 -4.87 -10.15
CA ASP A 379 10.71 -5.09 -10.62
C ASP A 379 10.91 -6.60 -10.80
N CYS A 380 11.29 -6.99 -12.02
CA CYS A 380 11.97 -8.25 -12.22
C CYS A 380 13.15 -8.22 -11.23
N PHE A 381 13.10 -9.06 -10.20
CA PHE A 381 14.23 -9.31 -9.32
C PHE A 381 15.43 -9.74 -10.16
N ASP A 382 16.25 -8.78 -10.58
CA ASP A 382 17.65 -9.05 -10.88
C ASP A 382 18.31 -9.29 -9.52
N TYR A 383 18.43 -10.57 -9.18
CA TYR A 383 19.39 -11.01 -8.20
C TYR A 383 20.77 -10.52 -8.63
N LYS A 384 21.27 -9.47 -7.98
CA LYS A 384 22.68 -9.15 -7.96
C LYS A 384 23.32 -9.99 -6.85
N VAL A 385 23.81 -11.17 -7.20
CA VAL A 385 24.71 -11.94 -6.34
C VAL A 385 25.99 -11.10 -6.18
N LEU A 386 26.22 -10.57 -4.99
CA LEU A 386 27.50 -9.96 -4.62
C LEU A 386 28.48 -11.07 -4.23
N GLY A 387 29.53 -11.21 -5.03
CA GLY A 387 30.82 -11.79 -4.60
C GLY A 387 31.17 -13.16 -5.17
N GLY A 388 32.29 -13.22 -5.88
CA GLY A 388 33.04 -14.47 -6.11
C GLY A 388 33.49 -14.65 -7.56
N ASP A 389 34.80 -14.55 -7.79
CA ASP A 389 35.44 -14.90 -9.06
C ASP A 389 35.26 -16.40 -9.42
N TYR A 390 35.35 -16.68 -10.72
CA TYR A 390 35.56 -17.97 -11.38
C TYR A 390 34.45 -19.05 -11.31
N TRP A 391 33.90 -19.46 -12.46
CA TRP A 391 34.38 -20.60 -13.28
C TRP A 391 33.37 -20.89 -14.40
N GLU A 392 33.85 -20.91 -15.64
CA GLU A 392 33.18 -21.55 -16.78
C GLU A 392 32.94 -23.04 -16.45
N LEU A 393 31.74 -23.54 -16.72
CA LEU A 393 31.52 -24.97 -16.89
C LEU A 393 30.79 -25.21 -18.20
N GLN A 394 31.59 -25.71 -19.14
CA GLN A 394 31.22 -26.27 -20.42
C GLN A 394 30.15 -27.35 -20.23
N ASN A 395 29.19 -27.37 -21.15
CA ASN A 395 28.31 -28.51 -21.35
C ASN A 395 29.16 -29.76 -21.60
N LEU A 396 29.01 -30.77 -20.74
CA LEU A 396 29.39 -32.15 -21.01
C LEU A 396 28.11 -32.96 -21.26
N ASP A 397 27.98 -33.41 -22.51
CA ASP A 397 27.45 -34.68 -23.00
C ASP A 397 26.32 -35.39 -22.20
N HIS A 398 25.14 -35.52 -22.81
CA HIS A 398 24.81 -36.64 -23.71
C HIS A 398 23.46 -36.45 -24.41
#